data_AF-A0A815KYH4-F1
#
_entry.id   AF-A0A815KYH4-F1
#
_cell.length_a   1.000
_cell.length_b   1.000
_cell.length_c   1.000
_cell.angle_alpha   90.00
_cell.angle_beta   90.00
_cell.angle_gamma   90.00
#
_symmetry.space_group_name_H-M   'P 1'
#
loop_
_entity.id
_entity.type
_entity.pdbx_description
1 polymer ?
#
loop_
_entity_poly.entity_id
_entity_poly.type
_entity_poly.pdbx_seq_one_letter_code
_entity_poly.pdbx_strand_id
1 'polypeptide(L)'
;MMTIRLIDMIVFSPEKPLSLQSYVGKFLWFLIPIVKCDLNYPIILDLVSAGIKLLLNHWIYRWLLICEPSDSYARMTMFYLFICTSLYTFDMQSALIRLFTRNNYTLLSYNNFPFLSRSLREFWGYRYNRIVGSLLKESVFEPVRRSFSFSPTIAALTSFTLSGLLHAHIAVAVFSASSPLPALTFFLLQGAVCCAETVLSINLPKPIGIAVTHLFLLVTAPLYVGLFTRAGPNYFALNPPPLFNAKWLPQLPLPNFCPK
;
A
#
# COMPACT_ATOMS: atom_id res chain seq x y z
N MET A 1 -37.76 -1.32 -8.47
CA MET A 1 -36.60 -1.35 -9.38
C MET A 1 -35.46 -0.59 -8.70
N MET A 2 -34.60 -1.31 -7.96
CA MET A 2 -33.57 -0.75 -7.10
C MET A 2 -32.34 -0.39 -7.95
N THR A 3 -32.30 0.82 -8.50
CA THR A 3 -31.08 1.35 -9.12
C THR A 3 -30.08 1.67 -8.02
N ILE A 4 -29.18 0.72 -7.73
CA ILE A 4 -27.98 0.97 -6.93
C ILE A 4 -27.14 1.96 -7.74
N ARG A 5 -27.14 3.23 -7.34
CA ARG A 5 -26.20 4.23 -7.86
C ARG A 5 -24.81 3.83 -7.37
N LEU A 6 -24.11 3.01 -8.18
CA LEU A 6 -22.72 2.59 -7.98
C LEU A 6 -21.74 3.76 -7.81
N ILE A 7 -22.17 4.99 -8.10
CA ILE A 7 -21.39 6.22 -8.00
C ILE A 7 -21.39 6.80 -6.57
N ASP A 8 -22.31 6.39 -5.69
CA ASP A 8 -22.43 6.89 -4.31
C ASP A 8 -21.69 6.03 -3.27
N MET A 9 -20.83 5.08 -3.70
CA MET A 9 -19.99 4.28 -2.80
C MET A 9 -18.77 5.04 -2.25
N ILE A 10 -18.88 6.36 -2.15
CA ILE A 10 -17.91 7.22 -1.51
C ILE A 10 -18.51 7.66 -0.17
N VAL A 11 -17.88 7.19 0.91
CA VAL A 11 -17.73 7.91 2.18
C VAL A 11 -18.93 7.90 3.12
N PHE A 12 -18.66 7.77 4.42
CA PHE A 12 -19.65 7.99 5.46
C PHE A 12 -20.25 9.41 5.32
N SER A 13 -21.47 9.53 4.81
CA SER A 13 -22.26 10.75 4.99
C SER A 13 -22.51 10.90 6.50
N PRO A 14 -21.98 11.95 7.16
CA PRO A 14 -22.10 12.15 8.60
C PRO A 14 -23.55 12.23 9.10
N GLU A 15 -24.48 12.51 8.19
CA GLU A 15 -25.85 12.88 8.51
C GLU A 15 -26.83 11.70 8.35
N LYS A 16 -26.37 10.54 7.89
CA LYS A 16 -27.24 9.37 7.68
C LYS A 16 -26.94 8.26 8.69
N PRO A 17 -27.96 7.69 9.35
CA PRO A 17 -27.76 6.54 10.21
C PRO A 17 -27.15 5.40 9.40
N LEU A 18 -26.11 4.78 9.97
CA LEU A 18 -25.38 3.70 9.33
C LEU A 18 -26.23 2.43 9.36
N SER A 19 -26.94 2.17 8.26
CA SER A 19 -27.61 0.90 8.05
C SER A 19 -26.59 -0.24 7.90
N LEU A 20 -26.98 -1.47 8.25
CA LEU A 20 -26.18 -2.67 7.98
C LEU A 20 -25.78 -2.76 6.50
N GLN A 21 -26.68 -2.37 5.59
CA GLN A 21 -26.42 -2.31 4.16
C GLN A 21 -25.28 -1.34 3.82
N SER A 22 -25.23 -0.18 4.48
CA SER A 22 -24.14 0.79 4.32
C SER A 22 -22.80 0.25 4.82
N TYR A 23 -22.81 -0.56 5.89
CA TYR A 23 -21.61 -1.20 6.42
C TYR A 23 -21.10 -2.31 5.47
N VAL A 24 -22.00 -3.21 5.06
CA VAL A 24 -21.68 -4.29 4.12
C VAL A 24 -21.19 -3.74 2.79
N GLY A 25 -21.88 -2.73 2.23
CA GLY A 25 -21.45 -2.08 0.99
C GLY A 25 -20.03 -1.51 1.09
N LYS A 26 -19.68 -0.87 2.21
CA LYS A 26 -18.32 -0.34 2.42
C LYS A 26 -17.29 -1.43 2.61
N PHE A 27 -17.61 -2.47 3.36
CA PHE A 27 -16.72 -3.61 3.53
C PHE A 27 -16.41 -4.25 2.17
N LEU A 28 -17.44 -4.45 1.33
CA LEU A 28 -17.27 -4.95 -0.04
C LEU A 28 -16.43 -4.00 -0.90
N TRP A 29 -16.62 -2.69 -0.77
CA TRP A 29 -15.79 -1.70 -1.46
C TRP A 29 -14.33 -1.73 -0.99
N PHE A 30 -14.06 -1.98 0.29
CA PHE A 30 -12.68 -2.15 0.76
C PHE A 30 -12.01 -3.41 0.19
N LEU A 31 -12.77 -4.50 0.00
CA LEU A 31 -12.25 -5.71 -0.63
C LEU A 31 -11.94 -5.49 -2.11
N ILE A 32 -12.78 -4.71 -2.81
CA ILE A 32 -12.64 -4.43 -4.23
C ILE A 32 -12.97 -2.95 -4.46
N PRO A 33 -11.98 -2.03 -4.36
CA PRO A 33 -12.24 -0.59 -4.42
C PRO A 33 -12.47 -0.14 -5.86
N ILE A 34 -13.68 -0.36 -6.35
CA ILE A 34 -14.08 -0.02 -7.72
C ILE A 34 -14.31 1.49 -7.82
N VAL A 35 -13.75 2.10 -8.86
CA VAL A 35 -13.92 3.51 -9.22
C VAL A 35 -14.24 3.66 -10.70
N LYS A 36 -14.77 4.81 -11.11
CA LYS A 36 -14.99 5.11 -12.53
C LYS A 36 -13.66 5.07 -13.27
N CYS A 37 -13.63 4.44 -14.44
CA CYS A 37 -12.42 4.35 -15.25
C CYS A 37 -12.08 5.72 -15.84
N ASP A 38 -10.88 6.21 -15.56
CA ASP A 38 -10.27 7.42 -16.12
C ASP A 38 -8.98 7.10 -16.91
N LEU A 39 -8.76 5.81 -17.20
CA LEU A 39 -7.54 5.31 -17.83
C LEU A 39 -7.61 5.46 -19.36
N ASN A 40 -6.59 6.11 -19.93
CA ASN A 40 -6.47 6.36 -21.38
C ASN A 40 -5.75 5.24 -22.15
N TYR A 41 -5.61 4.05 -21.57
CA TYR A 41 -4.89 2.94 -22.17
C TYR A 41 -5.75 1.67 -22.23
N PRO A 42 -5.51 0.73 -23.17
CA PRO A 42 -6.39 -0.42 -23.38
C PRO A 42 -6.23 -1.50 -22.30
N ILE A 43 -7.29 -2.29 -22.07
CA ILE A 43 -7.33 -3.39 -21.07
C ILE A 43 -6.19 -4.39 -21.28
N ILE A 44 -5.74 -4.59 -22.53
CA ILE A 44 -4.64 -5.51 -22.85
C ILE A 44 -3.34 -5.17 -22.10
N LEU A 45 -3.10 -3.89 -21.77
CA LEU A 45 -1.91 -3.54 -20.98
C LEU A 45 -2.00 -4.06 -19.54
N ASP A 46 -3.18 -4.07 -18.92
CA ASP A 46 -3.34 -4.67 -17.59
C ASP A 46 -3.08 -6.18 -17.64
N LEU A 47 -3.58 -6.86 -18.68
CA LEU A 47 -3.37 -8.30 -18.89
C LEU A 47 -1.89 -8.64 -19.13
N VAL A 48 -1.22 -7.86 -19.98
CA VAL A 48 0.21 -8.04 -20.27
C VAL A 48 1.05 -7.75 -19.02
N SER A 49 0.75 -6.66 -18.30
CA SER A 49 1.41 -6.33 -17.04
C SER A 49 1.23 -7.44 -16.00
N ALA A 50 0.01 -7.95 -15.84
CA ALA A 50 -0.30 -9.07 -14.96
C ALA A 50 0.50 -10.32 -15.34
N GLY A 51 0.55 -10.69 -16.62
CA GLY A 51 1.30 -11.85 -17.10
C GLY A 51 2.80 -11.74 -16.84
N ILE A 52 3.40 -10.59 -17.17
CA ILE A 52 4.83 -10.33 -16.93
C ILE A 52 5.14 -10.39 -15.44
N LYS A 53 4.37 -9.67 -14.61
CA LYS A 53 4.57 -9.63 -13.16
C LYS A 53 4.36 -11.00 -12.53
N LEU A 54 3.40 -11.80 -12.99
CA LEU A 54 3.17 -13.16 -12.53
C LEU A 54 4.43 -14.03 -12.75
N LEU A 55 4.97 -14.02 -13.97
CA LEU A 55 6.17 -14.79 -14.32
C LEU A 55 7.39 -14.33 -13.51
N LEU A 56 7.61 -13.01 -13.43
CA LEU A 56 8.72 -12.44 -12.67
C LEU A 56 8.58 -12.72 -11.17
N ASN A 57 7.37 -12.64 -10.62
CA ASN A 57 7.13 -12.92 -9.21
C ASN A 57 7.53 -14.35 -8.85
N HIS A 58 7.11 -15.32 -9.65
CA HIS A 58 7.44 -16.73 -9.43
C HIS A 58 8.93 -17.00 -9.62
N TRP A 59 9.56 -16.34 -10.59
CA TRP A 59 11.01 -16.44 -10.80
C TRP A 59 11.81 -15.87 -9.61
N ILE A 60 11.50 -14.65 -9.18
CA ILE A 60 12.14 -13.99 -8.04
C ILE A 60 11.88 -14.77 -6.74
N TYR A 61 10.65 -15.24 -6.52
CA TYR A 61 10.31 -16.02 -5.34
C TYR A 61 11.11 -17.33 -5.26
N ARG A 62 11.27 -18.06 -6.38
CA ARG A 62 12.13 -19.26 -6.42
C ARG A 62 13.59 -18.93 -6.14
N TRP A 63 14.08 -17.78 -6.62
CA TRP A 63 15.43 -17.32 -6.31
C TRP A 63 15.58 -16.99 -4.82
N LEU A 64 14.60 -16.30 -4.22
CA LEU A 64 14.55 -15.96 -2.79
C LEU A 64 14.46 -17.18 -1.84
N LEU A 65 13.95 -18.33 -2.33
CA LEU A 65 13.95 -19.59 -1.57
C LEU A 65 15.35 -20.20 -1.41
N ILE A 66 16.26 -19.94 -2.35
CA ILE A 66 17.60 -20.53 -2.35
C ILE A 66 18.71 -19.51 -2.09
N CYS A 67 18.38 -18.22 -2.14
CA CYS A 67 19.34 -17.13 -2.05
C CYS A 67 19.06 -16.23 -0.86
N GLU A 68 20.05 -16.10 0.02
CA GLU A 68 20.05 -15.16 1.14
C GLU A 68 21.24 -14.20 1.00
N PRO A 69 21.05 -13.01 0.38
CA PRO A 69 22.11 -12.02 0.24
C PRO A 69 22.72 -11.61 1.59
N SER A 70 24.04 -11.47 1.66
CA SER A 70 24.72 -11.01 2.88
C SER A 70 24.53 -9.52 3.14
N ASP A 71 24.41 -8.72 2.07
CA ASP A 71 24.23 -7.28 2.16
C ASP A 71 22.77 -6.89 2.41
N SER A 72 22.57 -5.95 3.33
CA SER A 72 21.22 -5.51 3.73
C SER A 72 20.45 -4.80 2.62
N TYR A 73 21.13 -4.04 1.74
CA TYR A 73 20.51 -3.36 0.61
C TYR A 73 20.12 -4.35 -0.47
N ALA A 74 20.93 -5.38 -0.72
CA ALA A 74 20.61 -6.48 -1.62
C ALA A 74 19.36 -7.24 -1.15
N ARG A 75 19.27 -7.60 0.14
CA ARG A 75 18.08 -8.24 0.73
C ARG A 75 16.83 -7.37 0.54
N MET A 76 16.95 -6.09 0.89
CA MET A 76 15.85 -5.14 0.75
C MET A 76 15.38 -4.98 -0.70
N THR A 77 16.33 -4.86 -1.64
CA THR A 77 16.05 -4.69 -3.06
C THR A 77 15.32 -5.90 -3.62
N MET A 78 15.80 -7.11 -3.31
CA MET A 78 15.16 -8.34 -3.74
C MET A 78 13.74 -8.48 -3.18
N PHE A 79 13.55 -8.15 -1.91
CA PHE A 79 12.21 -8.14 -1.30
C PHE A 79 11.27 -7.11 -1.97
N TYR A 80 11.79 -5.92 -2.30
CA TYR A 80 11.00 -4.90 -2.98
C TYR A 80 10.57 -5.33 -4.38
N LEU A 81 11.48 -5.94 -5.16
CA LEU A 81 11.16 -6.52 -6.46
C LEU A 81 10.10 -7.62 -6.34
N PHE A 82 10.18 -8.44 -5.30
CA PHE A 82 9.13 -9.42 -4.99
C PHE A 82 7.78 -8.74 -4.70
N ILE A 83 7.72 -7.69 -3.87
CA ILE A 83 6.47 -6.95 -3.63
C ILE A 83 5.92 -6.34 -4.93
N CYS A 84 6.75 -5.64 -5.70
CA CYS A 84 6.32 -4.98 -6.93
C CYS A 84 5.74 -5.98 -7.94
N THR A 85 6.35 -7.16 -8.06
CA THR A 85 5.85 -8.22 -8.93
C THR A 85 4.61 -8.91 -8.34
N SER A 86 4.45 -8.98 -7.01
CA SER A 86 3.26 -9.56 -6.35
C SER A 86 1.97 -8.79 -6.67
N LEU A 87 2.08 -7.54 -7.15
CA LEU A 87 0.96 -6.74 -7.63
C LEU A 87 0.31 -7.28 -8.92
N TYR A 88 0.78 -8.40 -9.49
CA TYR A 88 0.10 -9.06 -10.62
C TYR A 88 -1.37 -9.37 -10.31
N THR A 89 -1.69 -9.71 -9.05
CA THR A 89 -3.06 -9.99 -8.62
C THR A 89 -3.96 -8.75 -8.74
N PHE A 90 -3.43 -7.58 -8.40
CA PHE A 90 -4.12 -6.31 -8.53
C PHE A 90 -4.35 -5.96 -10.01
N ASP A 91 -3.35 -6.17 -10.88
CA ASP A 91 -3.49 -5.98 -12.32
C ASP A 91 -4.56 -6.91 -12.91
N MET A 92 -4.59 -8.18 -12.49
CA MET A 92 -5.62 -9.15 -12.90
C MET A 92 -7.02 -8.70 -12.48
N GLN A 93 -7.19 -8.26 -11.23
CA GLN A 93 -8.47 -7.77 -10.74
C GLN A 93 -8.92 -6.52 -11.52
N SER A 94 -8.01 -5.58 -11.80
CA SER A 94 -8.29 -4.40 -12.64
C SER A 94 -8.76 -4.82 -14.03
N ALA A 95 -8.04 -5.74 -14.68
CA ALA A 95 -8.40 -6.25 -16.00
C ALA A 95 -9.78 -6.90 -16.02
N LEU A 96 -10.10 -7.74 -15.01
CA LEU A 96 -11.40 -8.38 -14.89
C LEU A 96 -12.53 -7.37 -14.69
N ILE A 97 -12.36 -6.39 -13.80
CA ILE A 97 -13.37 -5.35 -13.57
C ILE A 97 -13.60 -4.54 -14.84
N ARG A 98 -12.53 -4.13 -15.53
CA ARG A 98 -12.64 -3.40 -16.79
C ARG A 98 -13.29 -4.25 -17.88
N LEU A 99 -13.01 -5.55 -17.95
CA LEU A 99 -13.65 -6.45 -18.91
C LEU A 99 -15.15 -6.58 -18.65
N PHE A 100 -15.54 -6.92 -17.41
CA PHE A 100 -16.95 -7.11 -17.05
C PHE A 100 -17.78 -5.83 -17.12
N THR A 101 -17.18 -4.69 -16.78
CA THR A 101 -17.86 -3.40 -16.82
C THR A 101 -17.75 -2.69 -18.17
N ARG A 102 -17.17 -3.33 -19.19
CA ARG A 102 -16.95 -2.75 -20.53
C ARG A 102 -16.21 -1.42 -20.45
N ASN A 103 -15.14 -1.39 -19.65
CA ASN A 103 -14.25 -0.27 -19.40
C ASN A 103 -14.90 0.95 -18.72
N ASN A 104 -16.08 0.78 -18.09
CA ASN A 104 -16.73 1.87 -17.34
C ASN A 104 -16.11 2.05 -15.95
N TYR A 105 -15.57 0.98 -15.36
CA TYR A 105 -14.99 0.98 -14.03
C TYR A 105 -13.64 0.27 -13.99
N THR A 106 -12.83 0.60 -12.99
CA THR A 106 -11.50 0.01 -12.72
C THR A 106 -11.26 -0.05 -11.20
N LEU A 107 -10.13 -0.58 -10.78
CA LEU A 107 -9.70 -0.52 -9.38
C LEU A 107 -9.04 0.81 -9.04
N LEU A 108 -9.28 1.28 -7.82
CA LEU A 108 -8.56 2.39 -7.24
C LEU A 108 -7.07 2.08 -7.20
N SER A 109 -6.28 2.78 -8.00
CA SER A 109 -4.83 2.63 -8.00
C SER A 109 -4.26 2.72 -6.59
N TYR A 110 -3.37 1.80 -6.25
CA TYR A 110 -2.73 1.72 -4.94
C TYR A 110 -1.99 3.01 -4.60
N ASN A 111 -1.34 3.64 -5.58
CA ASN A 111 -0.61 4.90 -5.44
C ASN A 111 -1.01 5.90 -6.54
N ASN A 112 -0.79 7.20 -6.31
CA ASN A 112 -0.97 8.28 -7.27
C ASN A 112 0.29 9.14 -7.35
N PHE A 113 1.25 8.69 -8.17
CA PHE A 113 2.55 9.36 -8.39
C PHE A 113 3.17 9.90 -7.08
N PRO A 114 3.48 9.03 -6.10
CA PRO A 114 3.95 9.45 -4.78
C PRO A 114 5.26 10.24 -4.84
N PHE A 115 6.07 10.03 -5.89
CA PHE A 115 7.31 10.76 -6.14
C PHE A 115 7.12 12.26 -6.43
N LEU A 116 5.88 12.69 -6.73
CA LEU A 116 5.53 14.09 -6.97
C LEU A 116 5.01 14.81 -5.72
N SER A 117 5.02 14.14 -4.56
CA SER A 117 4.58 14.73 -3.29
C SER A 117 5.46 15.90 -2.89
N ARG A 118 4.85 17.04 -2.56
CA ARG A 118 5.56 18.26 -2.12
C ARG A 118 5.62 18.41 -0.60
N SER A 119 4.89 17.55 0.10
CA SER A 119 4.85 17.49 1.56
C SER A 119 4.55 16.06 1.99
N LEU A 120 4.87 15.73 3.24
CA LEU A 120 4.52 14.46 3.86
C LEU A 120 3.00 14.29 3.96
N ARG A 121 2.27 15.37 4.22
CA ARG A 121 0.81 15.38 4.21
C ARG A 121 0.25 14.98 2.84
N GLU A 122 0.82 15.50 1.75
CA GLU A 122 0.40 15.11 0.40
C GLU A 122 0.75 13.65 0.10
N PHE A 123 1.94 13.21 0.51
CA PHE A 123 2.39 11.84 0.35
C PHE A 123 1.43 10.86 1.03
N TRP A 124 1.25 10.96 2.35
CA TRP A 124 0.43 10.03 3.13
C TRP A 124 -1.08 10.23 2.98
N GLY A 125 -1.52 11.47 2.79
CA GLY A 125 -2.95 11.82 2.77
C GLY A 125 -3.60 11.65 1.41
N TYR A 126 -2.83 11.62 0.31
CA TYR A 126 -3.39 11.63 -1.04
C TYR A 126 -2.73 10.67 -2.02
N ARG A 127 -1.41 10.47 -1.96
CA ARG A 127 -0.66 9.82 -3.03
C ARG A 127 -0.24 8.39 -2.73
N TYR A 128 0.14 8.09 -1.50
CA TYR A 128 0.67 6.79 -1.11
C TYR A 128 -0.41 5.91 -0.50
N ASN A 129 -0.45 4.63 -0.89
CA ASN A 129 -1.35 3.60 -0.38
C ASN A 129 -2.78 4.10 -0.14
N ARG A 130 -3.44 4.53 -1.23
CA ARG A 130 -4.75 5.19 -1.19
C ARG A 130 -5.83 4.31 -0.56
N ILE A 131 -5.73 2.98 -0.70
CA ILE A 131 -6.66 2.04 -0.09
C ILE A 131 -6.55 2.09 1.44
N VAL A 132 -5.34 1.96 1.99
CA VAL A 132 -5.12 2.04 3.45
C VAL A 132 -5.37 3.45 3.97
N GLY A 133 -5.00 4.49 3.21
CA GLY A 133 -5.30 5.88 3.56
C GLY A 133 -6.80 6.13 3.69
N SER A 134 -7.60 5.65 2.73
CA SER A 134 -9.06 5.69 2.81
C SER A 134 -9.59 4.88 4.00
N LEU A 135 -9.03 3.70 4.27
CA LEU A 135 -9.45 2.88 5.42
C LEU A 135 -9.20 3.59 6.75
N LEU A 136 -8.01 4.15 6.97
CA LEU A 136 -7.67 4.87 8.19
C LEU A 136 -8.48 6.16 8.33
N LYS A 137 -8.74 6.85 7.21
CA LYS A 137 -9.58 8.05 7.23
C LYS A 137 -10.98 7.74 7.75
N GLU A 138 -11.62 6.72 7.19
CA GLU A 138 -13.02 6.41 7.51
C GLU A 138 -13.17 5.63 8.84
N SER A 139 -12.20 4.78 9.20
CA SER A 139 -12.29 3.97 10.42
C SER A 139 -11.70 4.63 11.66
N VAL A 140 -10.81 5.61 11.50
CA VAL A 140 -10.14 6.30 12.63
C VAL A 140 -10.33 7.80 12.55
N PHE A 141 -9.86 8.45 11.49
CA PHE A 141 -9.76 9.91 11.45
C PHE A 141 -11.12 10.61 11.60
N GLU A 142 -12.11 10.24 10.77
CA GLU A 142 -13.43 10.86 10.79
C GLU A 142 -14.20 10.54 12.10
N PRO A 143 -14.22 9.29 12.62
CA PRO A 143 -14.78 9.01 13.95
C PRO A 143 -14.13 9.83 15.07
N VAL A 144 -12.79 9.91 15.12
CA VAL A 144 -12.06 10.68 16.15
C VAL A 144 -12.41 12.17 16.07
N ARG A 145 -12.48 12.72 14.85
CA ARG A 145 -12.81 14.12 14.63
C ARG A 145 -14.28 14.45 14.95
N ARG A 146 -15.22 13.60 14.55
CA ARG A 146 -16.66 13.92 14.60
C ARG A 146 -17.35 13.43 15.87
N SER A 147 -17.07 12.21 16.30
CA SER A 147 -17.76 11.60 17.45
C SER A 147 -17.18 12.03 18.78
N PHE A 148 -15.87 12.30 18.83
CA PHE A 148 -15.19 12.75 20.03
C PHE A 148 -14.83 14.25 20.00
N SER A 149 -15.22 14.96 18.93
CA SER A 149 -14.99 16.41 18.74
C SER A 149 -13.52 16.84 18.88
N PHE A 150 -12.57 15.94 18.56
CA PHE A 150 -11.14 16.27 18.62
C PHE A 150 -10.67 17.07 17.41
N SER A 151 -9.56 17.80 17.59
CA SER A 151 -8.95 18.57 16.50
C SER A 151 -8.45 17.64 15.36
N PRO A 152 -8.40 18.14 14.11
CA PRO A 152 -7.83 17.38 13.00
C PRO A 152 -6.40 16.85 13.26
N THR A 153 -5.62 17.60 14.04
CA THR A 153 -4.27 17.20 14.47
C THR A 153 -4.30 15.95 15.34
N ILE A 154 -5.18 15.92 16.37
CA ILE A 154 -5.34 14.75 17.23
C ILE A 154 -5.84 13.56 16.41
N ALA A 155 -6.82 13.77 15.52
CA ALA A 155 -7.31 12.71 14.65
C ALA A 155 -6.21 12.12 13.75
N ALA A 156 -5.36 12.97 13.16
CA ALA A 156 -4.22 12.52 12.36
C ALA A 156 -3.21 11.73 13.19
N LEU A 157 -2.79 12.24 14.35
CA LEU A 157 -1.85 11.56 15.24
C LEU A 157 -2.39 10.20 15.70
N THR A 158 -3.69 10.11 16.01
CA THR A 158 -4.33 8.83 16.34
C THR A 158 -4.28 7.86 15.16
N SER A 159 -4.58 8.31 13.93
CA SER A 159 -4.47 7.47 12.72
C SER A 159 -3.05 6.96 12.49
N PHE A 160 -2.04 7.82 12.61
CA PHE A 160 -0.63 7.41 12.49
C PHE A 160 -0.20 6.47 13.62
N THR A 161 -0.67 6.69 14.84
CA THR A 161 -0.37 5.81 15.98
C THR A 161 -0.96 4.41 15.78
N LEU A 162 -2.23 4.30 15.39
CA LEU A 162 -2.87 3.01 15.12
C LEU A 162 -2.23 2.29 13.92
N SER A 163 -1.86 3.03 12.86
CA SER A 163 -1.07 2.48 11.77
C SER A 163 0.29 1.97 12.26
N GLY A 164 0.98 2.74 13.10
CA GLY A 164 2.26 2.37 13.69
C GLY A 164 2.17 1.11 14.55
N LEU A 165 1.12 0.96 15.35
CA LEU A 165 0.88 -0.24 16.16
C LEU A 165 0.61 -1.48 15.30
N LEU A 166 -0.17 -1.34 14.21
CA LEU A 166 -0.40 -2.44 13.27
C LEU A 166 0.92 -2.90 12.63
N HIS A 167 1.76 -1.94 12.22
CA HIS A 167 3.05 -2.25 11.63
C HIS A 167 4.07 -2.79 12.63
N ALA A 168 4.02 -2.35 13.88
CA ALA A 168 4.77 -2.93 14.99
C ALA A 168 4.38 -4.40 15.22
N HIS A 169 3.08 -4.71 15.17
CA HIS A 169 2.61 -6.10 15.25
C HIS A 169 3.13 -6.94 14.08
N ILE A 170 3.03 -6.45 12.84
CA ILE A 170 3.58 -7.12 11.65
C ILE A 170 5.09 -7.34 11.82
N ALA A 171 5.82 -6.36 12.34
CA ALA A 171 7.26 -6.46 12.52
C ALA A 171 7.65 -7.64 13.41
N VAL A 172 6.97 -7.80 14.55
CA VAL A 172 7.27 -8.87 15.50
C VAL A 172 6.67 -10.21 15.06
N ALA A 173 5.40 -10.22 14.64
CA ALA A 173 4.66 -11.45 14.36
C ALA A 173 5.03 -12.10 13.02
N VAL A 174 5.30 -11.30 11.98
CA VAL A 174 5.54 -11.80 10.62
C VAL A 174 7.03 -11.89 10.29
N PHE A 175 7.80 -10.89 10.74
CA PHE A 175 9.22 -10.78 10.41
C PHE A 175 10.16 -11.05 11.59
N SER A 176 9.62 -11.52 12.72
CA SER A 176 10.38 -11.88 13.92
C SER A 176 11.34 -10.77 14.38
N ALA A 177 10.93 -9.50 14.25
CA ALA A 177 11.73 -8.38 14.71
C ALA A 177 11.90 -8.44 16.24
N SER A 178 13.13 -8.17 16.71
CA SER A 178 13.46 -8.14 18.14
C SER A 178 12.77 -7.02 18.91
N SER A 179 12.27 -6.00 18.21
CA SER A 179 11.56 -4.88 18.81
C SER A 179 10.48 -4.32 17.88
N PRO A 180 9.29 -3.97 18.41
CA PRO A 180 8.26 -3.24 17.67
C PRO A 180 8.58 -1.75 17.48
N LEU A 181 9.54 -1.21 18.25
CA LEU A 181 9.77 0.23 18.37
C LEU A 181 10.17 0.93 17.06
N PRO A 182 11.01 0.36 16.18
CA PRO A 182 11.39 1.06 14.95
C PRO A 182 10.19 1.36 14.04
N ALA A 183 9.30 0.37 13.85
CA ALA A 183 8.10 0.54 13.04
C ALA A 183 7.13 1.57 13.64
N LEU A 184 6.88 1.50 14.95
CA LEU A 184 6.04 2.49 15.63
C LEU A 184 6.64 3.91 15.54
N THR A 185 7.94 4.03 15.81
CA THR A 185 8.68 5.31 15.73
C THR A 185 8.60 5.91 14.34
N PHE A 186 8.74 5.09 13.28
CA PHE A 186 8.59 5.56 11.90
C PHE A 186 7.25 6.27 11.72
N PHE A 187 6.12 5.61 12.01
CA PHE A 187 4.80 6.20 11.78
C PHE A 187 4.51 7.40 12.68
N LEU A 188 5.00 7.41 13.93
CA LEU A 188 4.87 8.58 14.82
C LEU A 188 5.64 9.78 14.27
N LEU A 189 6.87 9.60 13.77
CA LEU A 189 7.66 10.66 13.14
C LEU A 189 6.96 11.21 11.89
N GLN A 190 6.45 10.33 11.02
CA GLN A 190 5.69 10.74 9.82
C GLN A 190 4.45 11.58 10.22
N GLY A 191 3.71 11.13 11.23
CA GLY A 191 2.52 11.82 11.73
C GLY A 191 2.83 13.18 12.34
N ALA A 192 3.90 13.28 13.14
CA ALA A 192 4.35 14.54 13.73
C ALA A 192 4.71 15.56 12.65
N VAL A 193 5.45 15.16 11.60
CA VAL A 193 5.80 16.05 10.50
C VAL A 193 4.59 16.46 9.67
N CYS A 194 3.65 15.55 9.37
CA CYS A 194 2.39 15.91 8.70
C CYS A 194 1.59 16.96 9.50
N CYS A 195 1.58 16.85 10.83
CA CYS A 195 0.93 17.82 11.71
C CYS A 195 1.67 19.16 11.71
N ALA A 196 3.00 19.14 11.79
CA ALA A 196 3.83 20.33 11.72
C ALA A 196 3.64 21.08 10.40
N GLU A 197 3.64 20.38 9.25
CA GLU A 197 3.35 20.97 7.94
C GLU A 197 1.98 21.66 7.89
N THR A 198 0.99 21.11 8.61
CA THR A 198 -0.36 21.68 8.69
C THR A 198 -0.41 22.93 9.56
N VAL A 199 0.25 22.91 10.73
CA VAL A 199 0.25 24.04 11.67
C VAL A 199 1.12 25.20 11.15
N LEU A 200 2.30 24.88 10.61
CA LEU A 200 3.26 25.87 10.14
C LEU A 200 2.95 26.41 8.75
N SER A 201 1.99 25.82 8.03
CA SER A 201 1.58 26.26 6.68
C SER A 201 2.77 26.42 5.71
N ILE A 202 3.71 25.48 5.76
CA ILE A 202 4.95 25.54 4.99
C ILE A 202 4.63 25.47 3.50
N ASN A 203 5.02 26.51 2.76
CA ASN A 203 4.85 26.57 1.31
C ASN A 203 6.22 26.70 0.64
N LEU A 204 6.75 25.57 0.16
CA LEU A 204 8.05 25.52 -0.53
C LEU A 204 7.85 25.55 -2.05
N PRO A 205 8.80 26.14 -2.81
CA PRO A 205 8.86 25.95 -4.25
C PRO A 205 8.82 24.47 -4.64
N LYS A 206 8.10 24.13 -5.72
CA LYS A 206 7.82 22.74 -6.11
C LYS A 206 9.03 21.79 -6.06
N PRO A 207 10.19 22.10 -6.68
CA PRO A 207 11.33 21.17 -6.66
C PRO A 207 11.89 21.00 -5.24
N ILE A 208 11.89 22.07 -4.44
CA ILE A 208 12.38 22.04 -3.05
C ILE A 208 11.46 21.21 -2.17
N GLY A 209 10.15 21.41 -2.26
CA GLY A 209 9.17 20.61 -1.51
C GLY A 209 9.27 19.12 -1.83
N ILE A 210 9.42 18.77 -3.11
CA ILE A 210 9.65 17.37 -3.53
C ILE A 210 10.96 16.84 -2.93
N ALA A 211 12.07 17.57 -3.07
CA ALA A 211 13.37 17.13 -2.56
C ALA A 211 13.35 16.93 -1.04
N VAL A 212 12.83 17.87 -0.27
CA VAL A 212 12.75 17.79 1.19
C VAL A 212 11.85 16.64 1.64
N THR A 213 10.69 16.47 1.00
CA THR A 213 9.75 15.37 1.29
C THR A 213 10.43 14.01 1.12
N HIS A 214 11.11 13.81 -0.02
CA HIS A 214 11.74 12.53 -0.33
C HIS A 214 13.03 12.29 0.44
N LEU A 215 13.78 13.35 0.75
CA LEU A 215 14.93 13.25 1.63
C LEU A 215 14.50 12.81 3.02
N PHE A 216 13.42 13.39 3.57
CA PHE A 216 12.90 12.98 4.88
C PHE A 216 12.43 11.52 4.86
N LEU A 217 11.68 11.11 3.83
CA LEU A 217 11.26 9.72 3.66
C LEU A 217 12.47 8.78 3.57
N LEU A 218 13.51 9.14 2.82
CA LEU A 218 14.72 8.34 2.66
C LEU A 218 15.49 8.20 3.97
N VAL A 219 15.69 9.29 4.70
CA VAL A 219 16.42 9.30 5.99
C VAL A 219 15.67 8.48 7.05
N THR A 220 14.33 8.51 7.03
CA THR A 220 13.51 7.76 7.98
C THR A 220 13.20 6.34 7.54
N ALA A 221 13.39 5.99 6.26
CA ALA A 221 13.07 4.67 5.70
C ALA A 221 13.68 3.49 6.49
N PRO A 222 14.95 3.52 6.97
CA PRO A 222 15.53 2.39 7.69
C PRO A 222 14.74 1.95 8.94
N LEU A 223 13.98 2.86 9.57
CA LEU A 223 13.16 2.55 10.75
C LEU A 223 12.04 1.53 10.44
N TYR A 224 11.54 1.52 9.21
CA TYR A 224 10.45 0.63 8.81
C TYR A 224 10.87 -0.33 7.71
N VAL A 225 11.47 0.18 6.64
CA VAL A 225 11.90 -0.59 5.47
C VAL A 225 12.99 -1.60 5.82
N GLY A 226 13.84 -1.29 6.82
CA GLY A 226 14.84 -2.23 7.34
C GLY A 226 14.24 -3.55 7.86
N LEU A 227 12.94 -3.58 8.17
CA LEU A 227 12.23 -4.80 8.56
C LEU A 227 12.32 -5.89 7.49
N PHE A 228 12.22 -5.51 6.23
CA PHE A 228 12.16 -6.46 5.12
C PHE A 228 13.49 -7.16 4.84
N THR A 229 14.60 -6.62 5.37
CA THR A 229 15.90 -7.31 5.35
C THR A 229 15.89 -8.61 6.15
N ARG A 230 14.89 -8.80 7.03
CA ARG A 230 14.70 -10.03 7.82
C ARG A 230 13.99 -11.14 7.06
N ALA A 231 13.42 -10.85 5.88
CA ALA A 231 12.81 -11.88 5.05
C ALA A 231 13.90 -12.77 4.42
N GLY A 232 14.12 -13.94 5.02
CA GLY A 232 15.01 -14.98 4.49
C GLY A 232 14.26 -16.15 3.86
N PRO A 233 14.97 -17.19 3.41
CA PRO A 233 14.39 -18.39 2.81
C PRO A 233 13.23 -19.01 3.60
N ASN A 234 13.35 -19.06 4.94
CA ASN A 234 12.30 -19.58 5.83
C ASN A 234 11.00 -18.77 5.74
N TYR A 235 11.08 -17.43 5.65
CA TYR A 235 9.90 -16.58 5.48
C TYR A 235 9.19 -16.92 4.17
N PHE A 236 9.94 -17.05 3.08
CA PHE A 236 9.37 -17.36 1.77
C PHE A 236 8.78 -18.77 1.74
N ALA A 237 9.45 -19.77 2.32
CA ALA A 237 8.94 -21.15 2.38
C ALA A 237 7.57 -21.25 3.07
N LEU A 238 7.30 -20.41 4.07
CA LEU A 238 6.01 -20.34 4.77
C LEU A 238 4.95 -19.51 4.05
N ASN A 239 5.33 -18.70 3.06
CA ASN A 239 4.46 -17.74 2.37
C ASN A 239 4.55 -17.86 0.84
N PRO A 240 4.13 -19.00 0.25
CA PRO A 240 4.13 -19.15 -1.20
C PRO A 240 3.13 -18.19 -1.86
N PRO A 241 3.49 -17.56 -2.99
CA PRO A 241 2.57 -16.71 -3.72
C PRO A 241 1.43 -17.54 -4.31
N PRO A 242 0.28 -16.92 -4.63
CA PRO A 242 -0.79 -17.60 -5.36
C PRO A 242 -0.24 -18.22 -6.65
N LEU A 243 -0.77 -19.40 -7.02
CA LEU A 243 -0.36 -20.16 -8.21
C LEU A 243 1.07 -20.71 -8.20
N PHE A 244 1.80 -20.69 -7.06
CA PHE A 244 3.18 -21.15 -7.00
C PHE A 244 3.41 -22.58 -7.52
N ASN A 245 2.49 -23.49 -7.21
CA ASN A 245 2.56 -24.91 -7.61
C ASN A 245 1.86 -25.21 -8.96
N ALA A 246 1.51 -24.17 -9.73
CA ALA A 246 0.83 -24.34 -11.01
C ALA A 246 1.78 -24.95 -12.06
N LYS A 247 1.50 -26.19 -12.48
CA LYS A 247 2.32 -26.92 -13.48
C LYS A 247 2.36 -26.26 -14.87
N TRP A 248 1.37 -25.44 -15.19
CA TRP A 248 1.27 -24.74 -16.47
C TRP A 248 2.13 -23.47 -16.51
N LEU A 249 2.64 -23.00 -15.38
CA LEU A 249 3.46 -21.79 -15.33
C LEU A 249 4.91 -22.11 -15.74
N PRO A 250 5.48 -21.41 -16.75
CA PRO A 250 6.86 -21.62 -17.15
C PRO A 250 7.84 -21.36 -16.01
N GLN A 251 8.81 -22.26 -15.84
CA GLN A 251 9.89 -22.10 -14.86
C GLN A 251 11.13 -21.49 -15.53
N LEU A 252 11.35 -20.20 -15.31
CA LEU A 252 12.55 -19.51 -15.78
C LEU A 252 13.81 -20.06 -15.05
N PRO A 253 14.99 -20.06 -15.72
CA PRO A 253 16.25 -20.53 -15.13
C PRO A 253 16.66 -19.64 -13.94
N LEU A 254 17.15 -20.26 -12.87
CA LEU A 254 17.58 -19.53 -11.68
C LEU A 254 19.05 -19.12 -11.80
N PRO A 255 19.43 -17.91 -11.34
CA PRO A 255 20.83 -17.54 -11.22
C PRO A 255 21.56 -18.41 -10.20
N ASN A 256 22.81 -18.75 -10.49
CA ASN A 256 23.68 -19.53 -9.58
C ASN A 256 24.41 -18.65 -8.54
N PHE A 257 24.02 -17.39 -8.41
CA PHE A 257 24.65 -16.43 -7.49
C PHE A 257 23.61 -15.73 -6.63
N CYS A 258 24.07 -15.17 -5.52
CA CYS A 258 23.32 -14.21 -4.73
C CYS A 258 23.84 -12.80 -4.97
N PRO A 259 22.95 -11.80 -5.13
CA PRO A 259 23.35 -10.40 -5.14
C PRO A 259 24.19 -10.06 -3.90
N LYS A 260 25.20 -9.23 -4.09
CA LYS A 260 26.06 -8.70 -3.02
C LYS A 260 25.73 -7.24 -2.76
#